data_AF-A0A958A3G4-F1
#
_entry.id   AF-A0A958A3G4-F1
#
_cell.length_a   1.000
_cell.length_b   1.000
_cell.length_c   1.000
_cell.angle_alpha   90.00
_cell.angle_beta   90.00
_cell.angle_gamma   90.00
#
_symmetry.space_group_name_H-M   'P 1'
#
loop_
_entity.id
_entity.type
_entity.pdbx_description
1 polymer ?
#
loop_
_entity_poly.entity_id
_entity_poly.type
_entity_poly.pdbx_seq_one_letter_code
_entity_poly.pdbx_strand_id
1 'polypeptide(L)'
;MTLVNTEIALSFFLQLLLGHVVGDFVLQPYWLVLAKRKGWMGLSIHVAVVTFITAILVWGTIPNWWVWMIVLFIGHLFIDQFRTFVFTDNTKGKGLLLLFLDQLAHVILIALIAWAATGWTPSTLTLLPTLDAPNQYRLMAYLIGLSALISTAPVLEAEITVAVWAAQGQEINQTLRIDTSDRVLGSIERITAMLLILAGFGLIAPFVFLPRLLLMIYQGQARENRTAVTTKVITSFASAVIVSLLLINVPAPIFLL
;
A
#
# COMPACT_ATOMS: atom_id res chain seq x y z
N MET A 1 -12.53 24.72 -12.22
CA MET A 1 -12.13 24.61 -10.80
C MET A 1 -11.12 25.71 -10.54
N THR A 2 -11.24 26.48 -9.45
CA THR A 2 -10.19 27.45 -9.07
C THR A 2 -8.98 26.69 -8.50
N LEU A 3 -7.80 27.31 -8.47
CA LEU A 3 -6.60 26.70 -7.88
C LEU A 3 -6.86 26.24 -6.43
N VAL A 4 -7.52 27.07 -5.63
CA VAL A 4 -7.92 26.75 -4.25
C VAL A 4 -8.80 25.51 -4.20
N ASN A 5 -9.78 25.37 -5.09
CA ASN A 5 -10.65 24.19 -5.12
C ASN A 5 -9.86 22.94 -5.53
N THR A 6 -8.89 23.07 -6.44
CA THR A 6 -8.01 21.98 -6.84
C THR A 6 -7.07 21.54 -5.72
N GLU A 7 -6.53 22.47 -4.94
CA GLU A 7 -5.73 22.16 -3.76
C GLU A 7 -6.52 21.42 -2.68
N ILE A 8 -7.73 21.90 -2.34
CA ILE A 8 -8.61 21.24 -1.37
C ILE A 8 -8.97 19.83 -1.83
N ALA A 9 -9.30 19.67 -3.12
CA ALA A 9 -9.59 18.37 -3.69
C ALA A 9 -8.38 17.42 -3.65
N LEU A 10 -7.18 17.93 -3.97
CA LEU A 10 -5.95 17.15 -3.90
C LEU A 10 -5.65 16.72 -2.45
N SER A 11 -5.68 17.66 -1.51
CA SER A 11 -5.35 17.40 -0.11
C SER A 11 -6.30 16.38 0.50
N PHE A 12 -7.61 16.53 0.24
CA PHE A 12 -8.63 15.62 0.76
C PHE A 12 -8.44 14.20 0.21
N PHE A 13 -8.19 14.04 -1.09
CA PHE A 13 -7.90 12.73 -1.68
C PHE A 13 -6.64 12.09 -1.09
N LEU A 14 -5.54 12.84 -0.95
CA LEU A 14 -4.28 12.34 -0.39
C LEU A 14 -4.43 11.95 1.09
N GLN A 15 -5.20 12.72 1.87
CA GLN A 15 -5.50 12.40 3.26
C GLN A 15 -6.33 11.11 3.39
N LEU A 16 -7.36 10.94 2.55
CA LEU A 16 -8.14 9.70 2.49
C LEU A 16 -7.27 8.50 2.11
N LEU A 17 -6.45 8.64 1.06
CA LEU A 17 -5.58 7.56 0.59
C LEU A 17 -4.49 7.22 1.60
N LEU A 18 -3.86 8.22 2.22
CA LEU A 18 -2.87 8.01 3.28
C LEU A 18 -3.51 7.35 4.51
N GLY A 19 -4.69 7.82 4.94
CA GLY A 19 -5.44 7.24 6.04
C GLY A 19 -5.79 5.77 5.81
N HIS A 20 -6.25 5.43 4.60
CA HIS A 20 -6.47 4.06 4.16
C HIS A 20 -5.20 3.21 4.23
N VAL A 21 -4.13 3.59 3.53
CA VAL A 21 -2.91 2.79 3.45
C VAL A 21 -2.28 2.60 4.85
N VAL A 22 -2.29 3.63 5.69
CA VAL A 22 -1.81 3.55 7.07
C VAL A 22 -2.71 2.65 7.90
N GLY A 23 -4.03 2.81 7.82
CA GLY A 23 -4.99 2.00 8.58
C GLY A 23 -4.96 0.51 8.20
N ASP A 24 -4.93 0.22 6.89
CA ASP A 24 -5.01 -1.15 6.36
C ASP A 24 -3.73 -1.95 6.49
N PHE A 25 -2.56 -1.30 6.37
CA PHE A 25 -1.29 -2.03 6.30
C PHE A 25 -0.33 -1.71 7.44
N VAL A 26 -0.28 -0.46 7.90
CA VAL A 26 0.68 -0.03 8.95
C VAL A 26 0.11 -0.33 10.34
N LEU A 27 -1.15 0.05 10.58
CA LEU A 27 -1.84 -0.10 11.86
C LEU A 27 -2.65 -1.40 11.99
N GLN A 28 -2.46 -2.35 11.06
CA GLN A 28 -3.10 -3.66 11.08
C GLN A 28 -2.13 -4.75 11.58
N PRO A 29 -2.03 -4.97 12.90
CA PRO A 29 -1.19 -6.04 13.44
C PRO A 29 -1.73 -7.42 13.05
N TYR A 30 -0.86 -8.43 13.06
CA TYR A 30 -1.19 -9.80 12.64
C TYR A 30 -2.40 -10.40 13.39
N TRP A 31 -2.55 -10.12 14.69
CA TRP A 31 -3.71 -10.60 15.45
C TRP A 31 -5.03 -10.03 14.92
N LEU A 32 -5.04 -8.79 14.43
CA LEU A 32 -6.23 -8.14 13.89
C LEU A 32 -6.58 -8.73 12.52
N VAL A 33 -5.58 -9.07 11.71
CA VAL A 33 -5.76 -9.85 10.46
C VAL A 33 -6.48 -11.17 10.75
N LEU A 34 -6.06 -11.89 11.81
CA LEU A 34 -6.71 -13.13 12.22
C LEU A 34 -8.12 -12.89 12.79
N ALA A 35 -8.31 -11.82 13.56
CA ALA A 35 -9.61 -11.48 14.15
C ALA A 35 -10.67 -11.13 13.08
N LYS A 36 -10.28 -10.40 12.02
CA LYS A 36 -11.17 -10.09 10.87
C LYS A 36 -11.78 -11.36 10.26
N ARG A 37 -11.00 -12.45 10.21
CA ARG A 37 -11.44 -13.74 9.65
C ARG A 37 -12.34 -14.54 10.61
N LYS A 38 -12.36 -14.20 11.90
CA LYS A 38 -13.13 -14.92 12.92
C LYS A 38 -14.52 -14.34 13.16
N GLY A 39 -14.78 -13.10 12.73
CA GLY A 39 -16.12 -12.51 12.78
C GLY A 39 -16.15 -10.99 12.82
N TRP A 40 -17.37 -10.46 12.92
CA TRP A 40 -17.69 -9.04 12.84
C TRP A 40 -16.94 -8.15 13.84
N MET A 41 -16.61 -8.65 15.03
CA MET A 41 -15.90 -7.81 16.03
C MET A 41 -14.50 -7.39 15.55
N GLY A 42 -13.72 -8.34 15.02
CA GLY A 42 -12.39 -8.04 14.49
C GLY A 42 -12.46 -7.13 13.26
N LEU A 43 -13.48 -7.34 12.43
CA LEU A 43 -13.74 -6.49 11.28
C LEU A 43 -14.09 -5.05 11.69
N SER A 44 -15.04 -4.87 12.60
CA SER A 44 -15.46 -3.55 13.08
C SER A 44 -14.32 -2.80 13.76
N ILE A 45 -13.47 -3.48 14.55
CA ILE A 45 -12.28 -2.86 15.17
C ILE A 45 -11.34 -2.34 14.08
N HIS A 46 -11.08 -3.15 13.06
CA HIS A 46 -10.20 -2.75 11.96
C HIS A 46 -10.75 -1.54 11.19
N VAL A 47 -12.02 -1.59 10.78
CA VAL A 47 -12.66 -0.49 10.06
C VAL A 47 -12.68 0.78 10.92
N ALA A 48 -12.89 0.65 12.23
CA ALA A 48 -12.82 1.77 13.17
C ALA A 48 -11.42 2.39 13.22
N VAL A 49 -10.36 1.58 13.23
CA VAL A 49 -8.98 2.09 13.17
C VAL A 49 -8.72 2.87 11.88
N VAL A 50 -9.11 2.31 10.72
CA VAL A 50 -8.93 2.95 9.41
C VAL A 50 -9.71 4.27 9.34
N THR A 51 -10.97 4.26 9.77
CA THR A 51 -11.81 5.46 9.76
C THR A 51 -11.30 6.50 10.75
N PHE A 52 -10.83 6.08 11.93
CA PHE A 52 -10.33 7.00 12.95
C PHE A 52 -9.04 7.72 12.51
N ILE A 53 -8.05 6.99 11.99
CA ILE A 53 -6.82 7.63 11.49
C ILE A 53 -7.12 8.54 10.30
N THR A 54 -8.03 8.13 9.42
CA THR A 54 -8.44 8.95 8.28
C THR A 54 -9.17 10.21 8.73
N ALA A 55 -10.05 10.12 9.74
CA ALA A 55 -10.76 11.25 10.34
C ALA A 55 -9.81 12.29 10.93
N ILE A 56 -8.71 11.86 11.57
CA ILE A 56 -7.67 12.77 12.05
C ILE A 56 -7.03 13.52 10.87
N LEU A 57 -6.69 12.82 9.79
CA LEU A 57 -6.03 13.44 8.63
C LEU A 57 -6.93 14.42 7.88
N VAL A 58 -8.23 14.15 7.76
CA VAL A 58 -9.18 15.03 7.05
C VAL A 58 -9.83 16.09 7.95
N TRP A 59 -9.48 16.13 9.24
CA TRP A 59 -10.13 16.99 10.22
C TRP A 59 -10.08 18.46 9.78
N GLY A 60 -11.24 19.04 9.51
CA GLY A 60 -11.37 20.45 9.13
C GLY A 60 -10.93 20.78 7.68
N THR A 61 -10.56 19.79 6.85
CA THR A 61 -10.19 20.04 5.45
C THR A 61 -11.36 20.59 4.64
N ILE A 62 -12.59 20.14 4.90
CA ILE A 62 -13.82 20.62 4.27
C ILE A 62 -14.97 20.74 5.28
N PRO A 63 -15.99 21.58 5.02
CA PRO A 63 -17.24 21.53 5.78
C PRO A 63 -17.86 20.14 5.73
N ASN A 64 -18.46 19.70 6.84
CA ASN A 64 -19.12 18.39 6.94
C ASN A 64 -18.23 17.18 6.62
N TRP A 65 -16.90 17.29 6.79
CA TRP A 65 -15.94 16.18 6.59
C TRP A 65 -16.35 14.89 7.33
N TRP A 66 -17.02 15.01 8.49
CA TRP A 66 -17.48 13.89 9.31
C TRP A 66 -18.52 13.02 8.60
N VAL A 67 -19.34 13.58 7.71
CA VAL A 67 -20.32 12.82 6.91
C VAL A 67 -19.58 11.82 6.03
N TRP A 68 -18.48 12.25 5.41
CA TRP A 68 -17.66 11.39 4.57
C TRP A 68 -16.91 10.31 5.36
N MET A 69 -16.65 10.51 6.64
CA MET A 69 -16.10 9.47 7.51
C MET A 69 -17.14 8.37 7.82
N ILE A 70 -18.42 8.73 7.95
CA ILE A 70 -19.50 7.74 8.06
C ILE A 70 -19.62 6.93 6.77
N VAL A 71 -19.58 7.60 5.61
CA VAL A 71 -19.60 6.93 4.30
C VAL A 71 -18.38 6.02 4.12
N LEU A 72 -17.18 6.48 4.50
CA LEU A 72 -15.95 5.70 4.47
C LEU A 72 -16.06 4.47 5.37
N PHE A 73 -16.52 4.62 6.62
CA PHE A 73 -16.70 3.51 7.55
C PHE A 73 -17.62 2.44 6.97
N ILE A 74 -18.80 2.84 6.47
CA ILE A 74 -19.79 1.93 5.93
C ILE A 74 -19.23 1.25 4.67
N GLY A 75 -18.64 2.01 3.74
CA GLY A 75 -18.08 1.48 2.51
C GLY A 75 -16.94 0.50 2.75
N HIS A 76 -16.00 0.84 3.64
CA HIS A 76 -14.86 -0.01 4.02
C HIS A 76 -15.35 -1.31 4.66
N LEU A 77 -16.32 -1.22 5.58
CA LEU A 77 -16.96 -2.37 6.19
C LEU A 77 -17.59 -3.30 5.15
N PHE A 78 -18.31 -2.75 4.17
CA PHE A 78 -18.92 -3.55 3.10
C PHE A 78 -17.88 -4.24 2.20
N ILE A 79 -16.82 -3.54 1.81
CA ILE A 79 -15.76 -4.10 0.94
C ILE A 79 -15.07 -5.27 1.67
N ASP A 80 -14.64 -5.04 2.90
CA ASP A 80 -13.98 -6.06 3.70
C ASP A 80 -14.92 -7.25 4.00
N GLN A 81 -16.18 -6.98 4.34
CA GLN A 81 -17.14 -8.03 4.62
C GLN A 81 -17.41 -8.88 3.37
N PHE A 82 -17.57 -8.25 2.20
CA PHE A 82 -17.73 -8.96 0.93
C PHE A 82 -16.53 -9.88 0.66
N ARG A 83 -15.31 -9.40 0.90
CA ARG A 83 -14.10 -10.23 0.82
C ARG A 83 -14.18 -11.45 1.73
N THR A 84 -14.61 -11.29 2.98
CA THR A 84 -14.74 -12.42 3.92
C THR A 84 -15.85 -13.41 3.55
N PHE A 85 -16.96 -12.95 2.96
CA PHE A 85 -18.08 -13.82 2.57
C PHE A 85 -17.83 -14.59 1.27
N VAL A 86 -17.29 -13.92 0.25
CA VAL A 86 -17.14 -14.54 -1.07
C VAL A 86 -15.95 -15.50 -1.09
N PHE A 87 -14.99 -15.36 -0.17
CA PHE A 87 -13.72 -16.07 -0.24
C PHE A 87 -13.35 -16.72 1.10
N THR A 88 -13.93 -17.89 1.34
CA THR A 88 -13.60 -18.77 2.48
C THR A 88 -12.31 -19.58 2.27
N ASP A 89 -11.77 -19.65 1.04
CA ASP A 89 -10.64 -20.53 0.75
C ASP A 89 -9.60 -19.93 -0.22
N ASN A 90 -8.38 -19.71 0.30
CA ASN A 90 -7.22 -19.21 -0.44
C ASN A 90 -6.36 -20.34 -1.06
N THR A 91 -6.76 -21.60 -0.90
CA THR A 91 -6.02 -22.82 -1.29
C THR A 91 -5.74 -22.96 -2.79
N LYS A 92 -6.33 -22.12 -3.66
CA LYS A 92 -6.17 -22.21 -5.12
C LYS A 92 -5.29 -21.10 -5.73
N GLY A 93 -4.44 -20.45 -4.94
CA GLY A 93 -3.55 -19.38 -5.44
C GLY A 93 -4.27 -18.11 -5.89
N LYS A 94 -5.54 -17.93 -5.51
CA LYS A 94 -6.34 -16.75 -5.86
C LYS A 94 -6.03 -15.52 -5.01
N GLY A 95 -5.25 -15.68 -3.93
CA GLY A 95 -4.98 -14.62 -2.95
C GLY A 95 -4.42 -13.34 -3.58
N LEU A 96 -3.54 -13.45 -4.58
CA LEU A 96 -3.03 -12.29 -5.32
C LEU A 96 -4.14 -11.50 -6.05
N LEU A 97 -4.99 -12.20 -6.82
CA LEU A 97 -6.12 -11.56 -7.50
C LEU A 97 -7.07 -10.91 -6.49
N LEU A 98 -7.33 -11.59 -5.37
CA LEU A 98 -8.19 -11.07 -4.31
C LEU A 98 -7.63 -9.83 -3.65
N LEU A 99 -6.31 -9.79 -3.39
CA LEU A 99 -5.64 -8.61 -2.88
C LEU A 99 -5.78 -7.44 -3.87
N PHE A 100 -5.60 -7.67 -5.17
CA PHE A 100 -5.78 -6.61 -6.18
C PHE A 100 -7.21 -6.09 -6.25
N LEU A 101 -8.21 -6.99 -6.27
CA LEU A 101 -9.63 -6.59 -6.32
C LEU A 101 -10.05 -5.85 -5.06
N ASP A 102 -9.57 -6.29 -3.90
CA ASP A 102 -9.79 -5.64 -2.60
C ASP A 102 -9.22 -4.21 -2.59
N GLN A 103 -7.95 -4.05 -2.94
CA GLN A 103 -7.32 -2.72 -2.96
C GLN A 103 -7.92 -1.81 -4.04
N LEU A 104 -8.31 -2.36 -5.18
CA LEU A 104 -9.01 -1.60 -6.22
C LEU A 104 -10.36 -1.08 -5.72
N ALA A 105 -11.16 -1.91 -5.03
CA ALA A 105 -12.44 -1.50 -4.48
C ALA A 105 -12.28 -0.35 -3.46
N HIS A 106 -11.27 -0.42 -2.59
CA HIS A 106 -10.96 0.64 -1.64
C HIS A 106 -10.54 1.94 -2.31
N VAL A 107 -9.64 1.87 -3.31
CA VAL A 107 -9.22 3.06 -4.07
C VAL A 107 -10.39 3.69 -4.83
N ILE A 108 -11.29 2.87 -5.40
CA ILE A 108 -12.51 3.36 -6.06
C ILE A 108 -13.42 4.06 -5.04
N LEU A 109 -13.63 3.47 -3.85
CA LEU A 109 -14.42 4.10 -2.79
C LEU A 109 -13.85 5.46 -2.40
N ILE A 110 -12.53 5.53 -2.16
CA ILE A 110 -11.82 6.78 -1.81
C ILE A 110 -11.96 7.82 -2.92
N ALA A 111 -11.76 7.43 -4.17
CA ALA A 111 -11.91 8.31 -5.33
C ALA A 111 -13.34 8.84 -5.47
N LEU A 112 -14.36 7.99 -5.25
CA LEU A 112 -15.77 8.39 -5.28
C LEU A 112 -16.11 9.36 -4.13
N ILE A 113 -15.61 9.11 -2.93
CA ILE A 113 -15.77 10.03 -1.79
C ILE A 113 -15.10 11.37 -2.10
N ALA A 114 -13.86 11.38 -2.57
CA ALA A 114 -13.15 12.61 -2.91
C ALA A 114 -13.85 13.38 -4.04
N TRP A 115 -14.29 12.69 -5.09
CA TRP A 115 -15.04 13.28 -6.19
C TRP A 115 -16.36 13.91 -5.71
N ALA A 116 -17.16 13.17 -4.94
CA ALA A 116 -18.44 13.66 -4.45
C ALA A 116 -18.30 14.80 -3.43
N ALA A 117 -17.24 14.78 -2.61
CA ALA A 117 -16.99 15.77 -1.58
C ALA A 117 -16.39 17.09 -2.10
N THR A 118 -15.51 17.01 -3.11
CA THR A 118 -14.64 18.14 -3.50
C THR A 118 -14.58 18.37 -5.00
N GLY A 119 -15.15 17.48 -5.82
CA GLY A 119 -14.96 17.49 -7.28
C GLY A 119 -13.59 16.96 -7.72
N TRP A 120 -12.89 16.20 -6.87
CA TRP A 120 -11.61 15.57 -7.21
C TRP A 120 -11.72 14.72 -8.48
N THR A 121 -10.70 14.77 -9.32
CA THR A 121 -10.54 13.91 -10.50
C THR A 121 -9.09 13.47 -10.64
N PRO A 122 -8.77 12.44 -11.45
CA PRO A 122 -7.38 12.05 -11.67
C PRO A 122 -6.46 13.17 -12.18
N SER A 123 -7.01 14.16 -12.93
CA SER A 123 -6.22 15.30 -13.39
C SER A 123 -5.81 16.24 -12.25
N THR A 124 -6.46 16.20 -11.09
CA THR A 124 -6.05 16.95 -9.90
C THR A 124 -4.65 16.54 -9.41
N LEU A 125 -4.19 15.31 -9.72
CA LEU A 125 -2.85 14.85 -9.37
C LEU A 125 -1.74 15.56 -10.14
N THR A 126 -2.04 16.22 -11.28
CA THR A 126 -1.03 16.96 -12.05
C THR A 126 -0.54 18.21 -11.33
N LEU A 127 -1.19 18.61 -10.24
CA LEU A 127 -0.70 19.67 -9.37
C LEU A 127 0.54 19.23 -8.58
N LEU A 128 0.68 17.95 -8.19
CA LEU A 128 1.78 17.45 -7.33
C LEU A 128 3.19 17.79 -7.87
N PRO A 129 3.49 17.62 -9.17
CA PRO A 129 4.80 18.00 -9.75
C PRO A 129 5.05 19.50 -9.83
N THR A 130 4.01 20.33 -9.83
CA THR A 130 4.14 21.78 -10.01
C THR A 130 4.71 22.45 -8.77
N LEU A 131 5.40 23.57 -8.96
CA LEU A 131 5.91 24.38 -7.84
C LEU A 131 4.79 24.97 -6.97
N ASP A 132 3.58 25.09 -7.52
CA ASP A 132 2.41 25.62 -6.83
C ASP A 132 1.87 24.66 -5.76
N ALA A 133 2.18 23.36 -5.84
CA ALA A 133 1.75 22.40 -4.81
C ALA A 133 2.46 22.64 -3.46
N PRO A 134 1.70 22.84 -2.36
CA PRO A 134 2.25 22.85 -1.01
C PRO A 134 3.08 21.61 -0.67
N ASN A 135 4.21 21.79 0.02
CA ASN A 135 5.12 20.70 0.41
C ASN A 135 4.45 19.61 1.27
N GLN A 136 3.41 19.96 2.02
CA GLN A 136 2.62 18.99 2.79
C GLN A 136 1.94 17.93 1.90
N TYR A 137 1.48 18.29 0.69
CA TYR A 137 0.84 17.34 -0.22
C TYR A 137 1.87 16.40 -0.85
N ARG A 138 3.05 16.92 -1.17
CA ARG A 138 4.18 16.11 -1.62
C ARG A 138 4.60 15.14 -0.53
N LEU A 139 4.73 15.60 0.72
CA LEU A 139 5.02 14.72 1.86
C LEU A 139 4.00 13.59 1.98
N MET A 140 2.70 13.87 1.86
CA MET A 140 1.67 12.82 1.88
C MET A 140 1.87 11.79 0.76
N ALA A 141 2.18 12.23 -0.47
CA ALA A 141 2.47 11.32 -1.58
C ALA A 141 3.70 10.42 -1.29
N TYR A 142 4.77 10.98 -0.72
CA TYR A 142 5.93 10.21 -0.28
C TYR A 142 5.60 9.23 0.84
N LEU A 143 4.78 9.63 1.83
CA LEU A 143 4.35 8.74 2.92
C LEU A 143 3.48 7.58 2.42
N ILE A 144 2.62 7.81 1.42
CA ILE A 144 1.86 6.75 0.75
C ILE A 144 2.82 5.77 0.06
N GLY A 145 3.79 6.28 -0.72
CA GLY A 145 4.80 5.45 -1.38
C GLY A 145 5.64 4.63 -0.40
N LEU A 146 6.12 5.25 0.68
CA LEU A 146 6.86 4.56 1.73
C LEU A 146 6.01 3.49 2.43
N SER A 147 4.75 3.79 2.74
CA SER A 147 3.84 2.83 3.36
C SER A 147 3.61 1.62 2.44
N ALA A 148 3.47 1.85 1.13
CA ALA A 148 3.36 0.78 0.14
C ALA A 148 4.62 -0.11 0.10
N LEU A 149 5.83 0.48 0.14
CA LEU A 149 7.08 -0.28 0.14
C LEU A 149 7.34 -1.03 1.45
N ILE A 150 6.95 -0.46 2.60
CA ILE A 150 7.24 -1.05 3.91
C ILE A 150 6.22 -2.12 4.29
N SER A 151 4.94 -1.88 4.00
CA SER A 151 3.86 -2.68 4.55
C SER A 151 3.12 -3.51 3.51
N THR A 152 2.90 -2.98 2.30
CA THR A 152 2.17 -3.69 1.23
C THR A 152 3.08 -4.61 0.42
N ALA A 153 4.30 -4.18 0.07
CA ALA A 153 5.22 -4.96 -0.75
C ALA A 153 5.58 -6.35 -0.17
N PRO A 154 5.80 -6.54 1.16
CA PRO A 154 5.98 -7.88 1.72
C PRO A 154 4.77 -8.80 1.55
N VAL A 155 3.55 -8.24 1.55
CA VAL A 155 2.32 -9.01 1.29
C VAL A 155 2.27 -9.41 -0.19
N LEU A 156 2.63 -8.51 -1.11
CA LEU A 156 2.75 -8.83 -2.53
C LEU A 156 3.80 -9.91 -2.80
N GLU A 157 4.96 -9.86 -2.13
CA GLU A 157 5.99 -10.90 -2.22
C GLU A 157 5.41 -12.28 -1.88
N ALA A 158 4.65 -12.37 -0.78
CA ALA A 158 4.04 -13.61 -0.34
C ALA A 158 2.95 -14.10 -1.32
N GLU A 159 2.02 -13.23 -1.72
CA GLU A 159 0.91 -13.58 -2.60
C GLU A 159 1.38 -13.95 -4.01
N ILE A 160 2.40 -13.26 -4.56
CA ILE A 160 3.00 -13.63 -5.85
C ILE A 160 3.71 -14.98 -5.76
N THR A 161 4.44 -15.24 -4.68
CA THR A 161 5.10 -16.54 -4.48
C THR A 161 4.07 -17.67 -4.47
N VAL A 162 3.00 -17.51 -3.70
CA VAL A 162 1.91 -18.48 -3.61
C VAL A 162 1.21 -18.65 -4.96
N ALA A 163 0.94 -17.57 -5.69
CA ALA A 163 0.34 -17.65 -7.03
C ALA A 163 1.21 -18.41 -8.03
N VAL A 164 2.54 -18.21 -8.00
CA VAL A 164 3.48 -18.93 -8.87
C VAL A 164 3.52 -20.42 -8.51
N TRP A 165 3.53 -20.77 -7.23
CA TRP A 165 3.43 -22.18 -6.82
C TRP A 165 2.13 -22.84 -7.29
N ALA A 166 1.01 -22.11 -7.23
CA ALA A 166 -0.29 -22.58 -7.72
C ALA A 166 -0.23 -22.88 -9.22
N ALA A 167 0.36 -21.95 -9.99
CA ALA A 167 0.52 -22.09 -11.43
C ALA A 167 1.46 -23.24 -11.81
N GLN A 168 2.39 -23.62 -10.92
CA GLN A 168 3.26 -24.78 -11.05
C GLN A 168 2.60 -26.11 -10.61
N GLY A 169 1.34 -26.09 -10.18
CA GLY A 169 0.60 -27.27 -9.75
C GLY A 169 1.01 -27.80 -8.37
N GLN A 170 1.69 -27.00 -7.55
CA GLN A 170 2.00 -27.37 -6.17
C GLN A 170 0.75 -27.29 -5.29
N GLU A 171 0.58 -28.23 -4.37
CA GLU A 171 -0.48 -28.15 -3.36
C GLU A 171 -0.20 -27.00 -2.38
N ILE A 172 -1.07 -25.99 -2.38
CA ILE A 172 -0.97 -24.85 -1.48
C ILE A 172 -1.72 -25.16 -0.20
N ASN A 173 -1.07 -25.93 0.67
CA ASN A 173 -1.61 -26.23 2.01
C ASN A 173 -1.06 -25.27 3.09
N GLN A 174 -0.21 -24.31 2.72
CA GLN A 174 0.45 -23.41 3.66
C GLN A 174 0.46 -21.97 3.16
N THR A 175 0.26 -21.02 4.08
CA THR A 175 0.53 -19.61 3.84
C THR A 175 2.05 -19.38 3.93
N LEU A 176 2.62 -18.64 2.98
CA LEU A 176 4.05 -18.29 3.07
C LEU A 176 4.25 -17.45 4.33
N ARG A 177 4.95 -18.01 5.32
CA ARG A 177 5.26 -17.29 6.56
C ARG A 177 6.24 -16.16 6.23
N ILE A 178 5.81 -14.94 6.52
CA ILE A 178 6.65 -13.75 6.40
C ILE A 178 7.52 -13.68 7.66
N ASP A 179 8.80 -14.01 7.51
CA ASP A 179 9.77 -13.83 8.58
C ASP A 179 9.98 -12.34 8.86
N THR A 180 10.05 -11.96 10.14
CA THR A 180 10.17 -10.55 10.53
C THR A 180 11.51 -9.95 10.10
N SER A 181 12.60 -10.69 10.19
CA SER A 181 13.93 -10.22 9.77
C SER A 181 13.99 -10.03 8.25
N ASP A 182 13.42 -10.98 7.50
CA ASP A 182 13.30 -10.90 6.04
C ASP A 182 12.45 -9.70 5.60
N ARG A 183 11.33 -9.45 6.31
CA ARG A 183 10.46 -8.28 6.06
C ARG A 183 11.21 -6.96 6.29
N VAL A 184 11.96 -6.84 7.38
CA VAL A 184 12.72 -5.62 7.69
C VAL A 184 13.81 -5.39 6.65
N LEU A 185 14.59 -6.43 6.32
CA LEU A 185 15.66 -6.34 5.33
C LEU A 185 15.09 -5.96 3.95
N GLY A 186 13.97 -6.56 3.55
CA GLY A 186 13.24 -6.21 2.34
C GLY A 186 12.77 -4.75 2.31
N SER A 187 12.29 -4.23 3.43
CA SER A 187 11.89 -2.82 3.51
C SER A 187 13.08 -1.87 3.36
N ILE A 188 14.23 -2.22 3.97
CA ILE A 188 15.46 -1.42 3.86
C ILE A 188 15.95 -1.35 2.42
N GLU A 189 16.02 -2.48 1.70
CA GLU A 189 16.47 -2.48 0.30
C GLU A 189 15.54 -1.69 -0.61
N ARG A 190 14.21 -1.78 -0.42
CA ARG A 190 13.23 -1.04 -1.25
C ARG A 190 13.30 0.47 -1.02
N ILE A 191 13.42 0.90 0.23
CA ILE A 191 13.59 2.33 0.56
C ILE A 191 14.91 2.84 -0.03
N THR A 192 16.00 2.10 0.14
CA THR A 192 17.32 2.49 -0.38
C THR A 192 17.31 2.56 -1.90
N ALA A 193 16.69 1.59 -2.58
CA ALA A 193 16.50 1.61 -4.03
C ALA A 193 15.66 2.81 -4.49
N MET A 194 14.57 3.11 -3.79
CA MET A 194 13.74 4.29 -4.08
C MET A 194 14.55 5.58 -3.97
N LEU A 195 15.32 5.75 -2.89
CA LEU A 195 16.17 6.91 -2.69
C LEU A 195 17.21 7.06 -3.79
N LEU A 196 17.88 5.98 -4.20
CA LEU A 196 18.83 6.00 -5.31
C LEU A 196 18.18 6.38 -6.64
N ILE A 197 17.02 5.82 -6.97
CA ILE A 197 16.30 6.12 -8.22
C ILE A 197 15.91 7.61 -8.24
N LEU A 198 15.32 8.12 -7.17
CA LEU A 198 14.89 9.51 -7.08
C LEU A 198 16.07 10.50 -7.05
N ALA A 199 17.23 10.09 -6.55
CA ALA A 199 18.46 10.88 -6.61
C ALA A 199 19.19 10.82 -7.96
N GLY A 200 18.66 10.12 -8.96
CA GLY A 200 19.27 9.98 -10.30
C GLY A 200 20.29 8.84 -10.43
N PHE A 201 20.47 8.02 -9.39
CA PHE A 201 21.36 6.85 -9.36
C PHE A 201 20.63 5.53 -9.66
N GLY A 202 19.59 5.56 -10.50
CA GLY A 202 18.73 4.40 -10.77
C GLY A 202 19.46 3.17 -11.32
N LEU A 203 20.59 3.35 -12.02
CA LEU A 203 21.42 2.23 -12.51
C LEU A 203 22.07 1.42 -11.37
N ILE A 204 22.25 2.02 -10.20
CA ILE A 204 22.85 1.38 -9.01
C ILE A 204 21.78 0.66 -8.17
N ALA A 205 20.52 1.06 -8.28
CA ALA A 205 19.41 0.53 -7.49
C ALA A 205 19.28 -1.01 -7.49
N PRO A 206 19.50 -1.75 -8.60
CA PRO A 206 19.45 -3.21 -8.58
C PRO A 206 20.46 -3.86 -7.62
N PHE A 207 21.62 -3.24 -7.39
CA PHE A 207 22.65 -3.80 -6.52
C PHE A 207 22.26 -3.78 -5.03
N VAL A 208 21.31 -2.93 -4.65
CA VAL A 208 20.79 -2.84 -3.28
C VAL A 208 20.10 -4.14 -2.83
N PHE A 209 19.63 -4.96 -3.77
CA PHE A 209 18.95 -6.23 -3.49
C PHE A 209 19.92 -7.42 -3.32
N LEU A 210 21.21 -7.23 -3.64
CA LEU A 210 22.21 -8.29 -3.52
C LEU A 210 22.46 -8.76 -2.09
N PRO A 211 22.58 -7.89 -1.06
CA PRO A 211 22.86 -8.35 0.30
C PRO A 211 21.80 -9.32 0.84
N ARG A 212 20.51 -9.02 0.63
CA ARG A 212 19.40 -9.90 1.01
C ARG A 212 19.42 -11.21 0.22
N LEU A 213 19.63 -11.15 -1.09
CA LEU A 213 19.75 -12.35 -1.92
C LEU A 213 20.90 -13.26 -1.47
N LEU A 214 22.08 -12.70 -1.22
CA LEU A 214 23.24 -13.46 -0.75
C LEU A 214 22.99 -14.10 0.62
N LEU A 215 22.32 -13.39 1.53
CA LEU A 215 21.93 -13.93 2.83
C LEU A 215 20.94 -15.09 2.70
N MET A 216 19.92 -14.99 1.85
CA MET A 216 18.99 -16.09 1.57
C MET A 216 19.70 -17.30 0.94
N ILE A 217 20.69 -17.08 0.08
CA ILE A 217 21.52 -18.15 -0.50
C ILE A 217 22.38 -18.81 0.58
N TYR A 218 23.06 -18.02 1.40
CA TYR A 218 23.94 -18.49 2.48
C TYR A 218 23.18 -19.33 3.51
N GLN A 219 21.95 -18.90 3.86
CA GLN A 219 21.07 -19.65 4.77
C GLN A 219 20.43 -20.89 4.14
N GLY A 220 20.71 -21.19 2.86
CA GLY A 220 20.16 -22.37 2.17
C GLY A 220 18.73 -22.21 1.66
N GLN A 221 18.07 -21.07 1.91
CA GLN A 221 16.68 -20.83 1.49
C GLN A 221 16.51 -20.96 -0.03
N ALA A 222 17.51 -20.52 -0.82
CA ALA A 222 17.47 -20.64 -2.28
C ALA A 222 17.57 -22.09 -2.78
N ARG A 223 18.20 -22.98 -2.00
CA ARG A 223 18.26 -24.42 -2.31
C ARG A 223 16.94 -25.10 -1.94
N GLU A 224 16.35 -24.72 -0.83
CA GLU A 224 15.06 -25.24 -0.34
C GLU A 224 13.90 -24.78 -1.23
N ASN A 225 13.84 -23.48 -1.56
CA ASN A 225 12.75 -22.90 -2.32
C ASN A 225 13.21 -21.76 -3.24
N ARG A 226 13.81 -22.14 -4.38
CA ARG A 226 14.28 -21.19 -5.40
C ARG A 226 13.19 -20.25 -5.89
N THR A 227 11.97 -20.75 -6.06
CA THR A 227 10.82 -19.96 -6.53
C THR A 227 10.54 -18.81 -5.57
N ALA A 228 10.41 -19.08 -4.26
CA ALA A 228 10.17 -18.03 -3.26
C ALA A 228 11.28 -16.97 -3.22
N VAL A 229 12.54 -17.38 -3.22
CA VAL A 229 13.66 -16.42 -3.21
C VAL A 229 13.62 -15.54 -4.45
N THR A 230 13.36 -16.13 -5.62
CA THR A 230 13.32 -15.40 -6.90
C THR A 230 12.14 -14.42 -6.96
N THR A 231 10.93 -14.86 -6.60
CA THR A 231 9.74 -14.01 -6.61
C THR A 231 9.83 -12.88 -5.61
N LYS A 232 10.41 -13.10 -4.42
CA LYS A 232 10.64 -12.06 -3.41
C LYS A 232 11.53 -10.93 -3.92
N VAL A 233 12.68 -11.27 -4.50
CA VAL A 233 13.65 -10.28 -5.01
C VAL A 233 13.06 -9.51 -6.20
N ILE A 234 12.45 -10.21 -7.16
CA ILE A 234 11.84 -9.57 -8.34
C ILE A 234 10.70 -8.64 -7.92
N THR A 235 9.82 -9.08 -7.01
CA THR A 235 8.70 -8.25 -6.52
C THR A 235 9.21 -7.04 -5.74
N SER A 236 10.25 -7.21 -4.93
CA SER A 236 10.87 -6.11 -4.19
C SER A 236 11.48 -5.07 -5.11
N PHE A 237 12.23 -5.51 -6.13
CA PHE A 237 12.80 -4.62 -7.14
C PHE A 237 11.70 -3.90 -7.93
N ALA A 238 10.72 -4.64 -8.46
CA ALA A 238 9.63 -4.08 -9.26
C ALA A 238 8.80 -3.07 -8.45
N SER A 239 8.46 -3.37 -7.20
CA SER A 239 7.71 -2.43 -6.33
C SER A 239 8.49 -1.15 -6.06
N ALA A 240 9.80 -1.25 -5.77
CA ALA A 240 10.66 -0.07 -5.58
C ALA A 240 10.70 0.79 -6.85
N VAL A 241 10.88 0.18 -8.03
CA VAL A 241 10.89 0.89 -9.31
C VAL A 241 9.55 1.57 -9.59
N ILE A 242 8.43 0.85 -9.46
CA ILE A 242 7.08 1.40 -9.72
C ILE A 242 6.80 2.60 -8.81
N VAL A 243 7.02 2.47 -7.50
CA VAL A 243 6.78 3.58 -6.56
C VAL A 243 7.70 4.76 -6.87
N SER A 244 8.96 4.51 -7.23
CA SER A 244 9.89 5.58 -7.61
C SER A 244 9.45 6.30 -8.87
N LEU A 245 8.99 5.59 -9.90
CA LEU A 245 8.51 6.19 -11.15
C LEU A 245 7.25 7.03 -10.93
N LEU A 246 6.36 6.62 -10.01
CA LEU A 246 5.19 7.42 -9.63
C LEU A 246 5.58 8.74 -8.94
N LEU A 247 6.71 8.76 -8.23
CA LEU A 247 7.20 9.93 -7.48
C LEU A 247 8.30 10.71 -8.20
N ILE A 248 8.82 10.24 -9.35
CA ILE A 248 10.04 10.80 -9.97
C ILE A 248 9.91 12.27 -10.38
N ASN A 249 8.69 12.70 -10.73
CA ASN A 249 8.39 14.08 -11.09
C ASN A 249 7.83 14.89 -9.92
N VAL A 250 7.65 14.29 -8.74
CA VAL A 250 7.19 14.99 -7.54
C VAL A 250 8.43 15.51 -6.82
N PRO A 251 8.62 16.84 -6.71
CA PRO A 251 9.78 17.36 -5.99
C PRO A 251 9.78 16.89 -4.54
N ALA A 252 10.97 16.61 -4.00
CA ALA A 252 11.10 16.28 -2.58
C ALA A 252 10.49 17.41 -1.72
N PRO A 253 9.75 17.08 -0.65
CA PRO A 253 9.19 18.09 0.22
C PRO A 253 10.32 18.76 1.01
N ILE A 254 10.62 20.01 0.69
CA ILE A 254 11.65 20.80 1.38
C ILE A 254 10.96 21.58 2.49
N PHE A 255 11.10 21.13 3.73
CA PHE A 255 10.61 21.84 4.92
C PHE A 255 11.61 22.89 5.46
N LEU A 256 12.75 23.04 4.78
CA LEU A 256 13.87 23.88 5.17
C LEU A 256 14.46 24.61 3.95
N LEU A 257 14.03 25.85 3.74
CA LEU A 257 14.87 27.05 3.54
C LEU A 257 14.12 28.24 4.14
#